data_AF-A0AA43FKX1-F1
#
_entry.id   AF-A0AA43FKX1-F1
#
_cell.length_a   1.000
_cell.length_b   1.000
_cell.length_c   1.000
_cell.angle_alpha   90.00
_cell.angle_beta   90.00
_cell.angle_gamma   90.00
#
_symmetry.space_group_name_H-M   'P 1'
#
loop_
_entity.id
_entity.type
_entity.pdbx_description
1 polymer ?
#
loop_
_entity_poly.entity_id
_entity_poly.type
_entity_poly.pdbx_seq_one_letter_code
_entity_poly.pdbx_strand_id
1 'polypeptide(L)'
;LLARYPDAVVGDTICQATHDRQDEVTKLATEVELMVVVGGKMSANTTRLAQLAREAGAETMLIETEDELDPGHVRLYQSIGLTAGASTPTWMIQRTLDRLRAITSDQPTLADRIRSMGGALVVSNASIAIGAAFMTLCAATLAGYRTGLMEAGFAAAYVFAMYGLNQLHDTMTFKHNEPERYRFTRQNRRLMTYSVGGAAAASFILAAVMGVWPFVVYTTAMALGLAYTVVWFPKASWLKIHRLKDIPASKELFVGAGWAVVAVVIPALAVGASPFSAPVMVAGFFVFSVAYIKTVISGIRDIQGDRVMGRETIPILVGKEWTKVFIGMMCAGLGGILLVSSWAGWTTGFGFWLLLSVGYTALYLLLYHLRVIQRGVAFDLTIDGVFHFSGLLAVGWLLLAA
;
A
#
# COMPACT_ATOMS: atom_id res chain seq x y z
N LEU A 1 31.04 -35.17 -21.88
CA LEU A 1 30.64 -34.52 -23.15
C LEU A 1 31.86 -34.31 -24.06
N LEU A 2 32.87 -33.57 -23.62
CA LEU A 2 34.14 -33.39 -24.33
C LEU A 2 34.90 -34.69 -24.62
N ALA A 3 34.84 -35.69 -23.72
CA ALA A 3 35.42 -37.01 -23.95
C ALA A 3 34.77 -37.79 -25.13
N ARG A 4 33.55 -37.42 -25.54
CA ARG A 4 32.81 -38.06 -26.64
C ARG A 4 32.76 -37.18 -27.89
N TYR A 5 32.89 -35.86 -27.74
CA TYR A 5 32.89 -34.86 -28.81
C TYR A 5 33.99 -33.83 -28.53
N PRO A 6 35.23 -34.05 -29.00
CA PRO A 6 36.38 -33.22 -28.68
C PRO A 6 36.25 -31.77 -29.15
N ASP A 7 35.54 -31.54 -30.25
CA ASP A 7 35.35 -30.21 -30.85
C ASP A 7 34.14 -29.44 -30.28
N ALA A 8 33.45 -29.99 -29.27
CA ALA A 8 32.29 -29.34 -28.69
C ALA A 8 32.68 -28.11 -27.85
N VAL A 9 32.05 -26.97 -28.10
CA VAL A 9 32.21 -25.77 -27.26
C VAL A 9 31.21 -25.85 -26.10
N VAL A 10 31.71 -25.93 -24.87
CA VAL A 10 30.89 -25.92 -23.65
C VAL A 10 30.93 -24.52 -23.06
N GLY A 11 29.78 -23.86 -23.01
CA GLY A 11 29.59 -22.60 -22.30
C GLY A 11 28.62 -22.78 -21.16
N ASP A 12 28.94 -22.21 -20.00
CA ASP A 12 27.99 -22.14 -18.90
C ASP A 12 26.90 -21.12 -19.23
N THR A 13 25.68 -21.60 -19.44
CA THR A 13 24.50 -20.76 -19.73
C THR A 13 23.68 -20.45 -18.49
N ILE A 14 24.15 -20.83 -17.29
CA ILE A 14 23.50 -20.48 -16.03
C ILE A 14 23.63 -18.96 -15.83
N CYS A 15 22.51 -18.29 -15.58
CA CYS A 15 22.54 -16.85 -15.36
C CYS A 15 23.13 -16.51 -13.99
N GLN A 16 23.78 -15.34 -13.88
CA GLN A 16 24.40 -14.89 -12.64
C GLN A 16 23.43 -14.90 -11.45
N ALA A 17 22.17 -14.51 -11.68
CA ALA A 17 21.13 -14.49 -10.63
C ALA A 17 20.77 -15.89 -10.08
N THR A 18 21.03 -16.95 -10.85
CA THR A 18 20.92 -18.33 -10.37
C THR A 18 22.16 -18.72 -9.58
N HIS A 19 23.36 -18.33 -10.04
CA HIS A 19 24.60 -18.57 -9.30
C HIS A 19 24.59 -17.90 -7.91
N ASP A 20 24.24 -16.62 -7.85
CA ASP A 20 24.19 -15.84 -6.62
C ASP A 20 23.25 -16.50 -5.58
N ARG A 21 22.09 -16.99 -6.03
CA ARG A 21 21.14 -17.69 -5.15
C ARG A 21 21.65 -19.05 -4.68
N GLN A 22 22.36 -19.78 -5.53
CA GLN A 22 22.96 -21.05 -5.15
C GLN A 22 24.01 -20.82 -4.07
N ASP A 23 24.88 -19.82 -4.24
CA ASP A 23 25.89 -19.43 -3.26
C ASP A 23 25.27 -18.95 -1.94
N GLU A 24 24.21 -18.13 -1.99
CA GLU A 24 23.46 -17.68 -0.81
C GLU A 24 22.85 -18.85 -0.04
N VAL A 25 22.25 -19.82 -0.75
CA VAL A 25 21.63 -20.99 -0.12
C VAL A 25 22.67 -21.90 0.52
N THR A 26 23.80 -22.15 -0.15
CA THR A 26 24.88 -22.96 0.42
C THR A 26 25.45 -22.30 1.68
N LYS A 27 25.66 -20.98 1.68
CA LYS A 27 26.10 -20.25 2.88
C LYS A 27 25.08 -20.33 4.01
N LEU A 28 23.82 -19.98 3.73
CA LEU A 28 22.76 -19.97 4.73
C LEU A 28 22.54 -21.37 5.34
N ALA A 29 22.61 -22.43 4.53
CA ALA A 29 22.45 -23.80 4.99
C ALA A 29 23.54 -24.24 5.99
N THR A 30 24.71 -23.59 5.99
CA THR A 30 25.74 -23.87 7.02
C THR A 30 25.48 -23.17 8.35
N GLU A 31 24.55 -22.21 8.39
CA GLU A 31 24.24 -21.40 9.56
C GLU A 31 22.94 -21.81 10.27
N VAL A 32 22.18 -22.75 9.69
CA VAL A 32 20.86 -23.16 10.19
C VAL A 32 20.70 -24.67 10.24
N GLU A 33 19.86 -25.16 11.15
CA GLU A 33 19.58 -26.59 11.31
C GLU A 33 18.54 -27.11 10.30
N LEU A 34 17.57 -26.27 9.95
CA LEU A 34 16.52 -26.56 8.97
C LEU A 34 16.49 -25.51 7.86
N MET A 35 16.55 -25.96 6.61
CA MET A 35 16.31 -25.17 5.42
C MET A 35 14.92 -25.45 4.85
N VAL A 36 14.11 -24.41 4.71
CA VAL A 36 12.82 -24.45 4.01
C VAL A 36 12.98 -23.79 2.64
N VAL A 37 12.76 -24.57 1.58
CA VAL A 37 12.82 -24.11 0.19
C VAL A 37 11.40 -24.06 -0.38
N VAL A 38 10.94 -22.86 -0.75
CA VAL A 38 9.60 -22.64 -1.30
C VAL A 38 9.62 -22.55 -2.82
N GLY A 39 8.83 -23.39 -3.48
CA GLY A 39 8.52 -23.27 -4.89
C GLY A 39 8.02 -24.58 -5.49
N GLY A 40 7.61 -24.52 -6.76
CA GLY A 40 7.07 -25.69 -7.45
C GLY A 40 8.06 -26.87 -7.46
N LYS A 41 7.60 -28.07 -7.12
CA LYS A 41 8.43 -29.29 -7.05
C LYS A 41 8.97 -29.73 -8.42
N MET A 42 8.31 -29.28 -9.49
CA MET A 42 8.74 -29.48 -10.88
C MET A 42 9.74 -28.44 -11.38
N SER A 43 10.06 -27.41 -10.58
CA SER A 43 11.02 -26.37 -10.96
C SER A 43 12.45 -26.86 -10.75
N ALA A 44 13.20 -27.05 -11.85
CA ALA A 44 14.60 -27.48 -11.79
C ALA A 44 15.45 -26.57 -10.89
N ASN A 45 15.21 -25.25 -10.92
CA ASN A 45 15.94 -24.30 -10.07
C ASN A 45 15.58 -24.48 -8.59
N THR A 46 14.29 -24.64 -8.26
CA THR A 46 13.85 -24.82 -6.87
C THR A 46 14.39 -26.14 -6.30
N THR A 47 14.31 -27.21 -7.08
CA THR A 47 14.85 -28.53 -6.70
C THR A 47 16.37 -28.47 -6.53
N ARG A 48 17.09 -27.71 -7.38
CA ARG A 48 18.53 -27.51 -7.24
C ARG A 48 18.90 -26.77 -5.95
N LEU A 49 18.16 -25.73 -5.56
CA LEU A 49 18.39 -25.04 -4.28
C LEU A 49 18.17 -25.99 -3.08
N ALA A 50 17.10 -26.80 -3.10
CA ALA A 50 16.87 -27.79 -2.05
C ALA A 50 17.97 -28.86 -2.00
N GLN A 51 18.49 -29.28 -3.16
CA GLN A 51 19.61 -30.21 -3.22
C GLN A 51 20.88 -29.60 -2.61
N LEU A 52 21.23 -28.37 -2.97
CA LEU A 52 22.40 -27.67 -2.44
C LEU A 52 22.34 -27.46 -0.92
N ALA A 53 21.16 -27.15 -0.38
CA ALA A 53 20.96 -27.04 1.06
C ALA A 53 21.22 -28.37 1.79
N ARG A 54 20.76 -29.50 1.23
CA ARG A 54 21.05 -30.85 1.75
C ARG A 54 22.53 -31.21 1.64
N GLU A 55 23.15 -30.90 0.51
CA GLU A 55 24.59 -31.14 0.28
C GLU A 55 25.46 -30.34 1.27
N ALA A 56 24.99 -29.16 1.70
CA ALA A 56 25.64 -28.34 2.71
C ALA A 56 25.42 -28.83 4.16
N GLY A 57 24.56 -29.83 4.39
CA GLY A 57 24.37 -30.50 5.68
C GLY A 57 23.14 -30.09 6.49
N ALA A 58 22.31 -29.16 6.00
CA ALA A 58 21.06 -28.80 6.67
C ALA A 58 19.93 -29.81 6.38
N GLU A 59 19.09 -30.10 7.38
CA GLU A 59 17.80 -30.74 7.11
C GLU A 59 17.02 -29.87 6.13
N THR A 60 16.35 -30.43 5.13
CA THR A 60 15.76 -29.61 4.05
C THR A 60 14.37 -30.03 3.63
N MET A 61 13.41 -29.14 3.85
CA MET A 61 12.02 -29.26 3.39
C MET A 61 11.81 -28.49 2.08
N LEU A 62 11.34 -29.18 1.04
CA LEU A 62 10.88 -28.56 -0.21
C LEU A 62 9.35 -28.54 -0.21
N ILE A 63 8.77 -27.34 -0.20
CA ILE A 63 7.32 -27.12 -0.12
C ILE A 63 6.83 -26.22 -1.26
N GLU A 64 5.60 -26.44 -1.73
CA GLU A 64 4.93 -25.55 -2.69
C GLU A 64 4.05 -24.53 -1.97
N THR A 65 3.53 -24.86 -0.78
CA THR A 65 2.67 -24.00 0.04
C THR A 65 2.99 -24.12 1.52
N GLU A 66 2.62 -23.13 2.33
CA GLU A 66 2.88 -23.18 3.78
C GLU A 66 2.09 -24.27 4.52
N ASP A 67 1.04 -24.80 3.89
CA ASP A 67 0.20 -25.88 4.43
C ASP A 67 0.95 -27.22 4.49
N GLU A 68 2.08 -27.34 3.78
CA GLU A 68 2.96 -28.52 3.80
C GLU A 68 3.99 -28.50 4.93
N LEU A 69 4.05 -27.41 5.71
CA LEU A 69 4.89 -27.35 6.90
C LEU A 69 4.28 -28.21 8.02
N ASP A 70 4.95 -29.30 8.37
CA ASP A 70 4.63 -30.09 9.56
C ASP A 70 5.08 -29.34 10.83
N PRO A 71 4.15 -28.86 11.68
CA PRO A 71 4.50 -28.15 12.90
C PRO A 71 5.32 -28.98 13.88
N GLY A 72 5.09 -30.31 13.94
CA GLY A 72 5.81 -31.20 14.83
C GLY A 72 7.29 -31.30 14.44
N HIS A 73 7.55 -31.46 13.15
CA HIS A 73 8.91 -31.51 12.61
C HIS A 73 9.64 -30.17 12.72
N VAL A 74 8.98 -29.07 12.33
CA VAL A 74 9.57 -27.73 12.39
C VAL A 74 9.99 -27.33 13.81
N ARG A 75 9.22 -27.72 14.83
CA ARG A 75 9.50 -27.41 16.25
C ARG A 75 10.76 -28.08 16.81
N LEU A 76 11.34 -29.05 16.09
CA LEU A 76 12.57 -29.71 16.50
C LEU A 76 13.81 -28.83 16.31
N TYR A 77 13.69 -27.74 15.54
CA TYR A 77 14.81 -26.91 15.10
C TYR A 77 14.70 -25.49 15.66
N GLN A 78 15.82 -24.94 16.15
CA GLN A 78 15.91 -23.59 16.70
C GLN A 78 16.31 -22.55 15.64
N SER A 79 17.09 -22.96 14.65
CA SER A 79 17.53 -22.10 13.55
C SER A 79 16.94 -22.60 12.23
N ILE A 80 16.14 -21.76 11.59
CA ILE A 80 15.43 -22.10 10.35
C ILE A 80 15.75 -21.06 9.28
N GLY A 81 16.37 -21.50 8.20
CA GLY A 81 16.58 -20.72 6.99
C GLY A 81 15.40 -20.85 6.03
N LEU A 82 15.07 -19.77 5.33
CA LEU A 82 14.00 -19.74 4.33
C LEU A 82 14.55 -19.18 3.02
N THR A 83 14.36 -19.93 1.93
CA THR A 83 14.71 -19.51 0.57
C THR A 83 13.61 -19.89 -0.41
N ALA A 84 13.72 -19.42 -1.65
CA ALA A 84 12.71 -19.65 -2.67
C ALA A 84 13.27 -19.67 -4.09
N GLY A 85 12.62 -20.45 -4.95
CA GLY A 85 12.93 -20.50 -6.38
C GLY A 85 12.69 -19.17 -7.10
N ALA A 86 13.36 -18.95 -8.23
CA ALA A 86 13.24 -17.71 -9.01
C ALA A 86 11.82 -17.43 -9.52
N SER A 87 11.02 -18.47 -9.76
CA SER A 87 9.62 -18.38 -10.18
C SER A 87 8.64 -18.26 -9.00
N THR A 88 9.13 -18.33 -7.76
CA THR A 88 8.30 -18.26 -6.56
C THR A 88 8.01 -16.79 -6.22
N PRO A 89 6.73 -16.38 -6.18
CA PRO A 89 6.38 -15.01 -5.85
C PRO A 89 6.60 -14.70 -4.36
N THR A 90 7.00 -13.47 -4.05
CA THR A 90 7.34 -13.03 -2.68
C THR A 90 6.22 -13.28 -1.65
N TRP A 91 4.95 -13.21 -2.06
CA TRP A 91 3.83 -13.46 -1.16
C TRP A 91 3.82 -14.89 -0.62
N MET A 92 4.34 -15.86 -1.37
CA MET A 92 4.43 -17.25 -0.94
C MET A 92 5.54 -17.41 0.10
N ILE A 93 6.68 -16.75 -0.12
CA ILE A 93 7.79 -16.67 0.84
C ILE A 93 7.30 -16.09 2.17
N GLN A 94 6.55 -14.97 2.12
CA GLN A 94 6.02 -14.33 3.32
C GLN A 94 5.01 -15.23 4.06
N ARG A 95 4.14 -15.94 3.35
CA ARG A 95 3.19 -16.91 3.96
C ARG A 95 3.93 -18.02 4.70
N THR A 96 4.98 -18.57 4.10
CA THR A 96 5.82 -19.58 4.74
C THR A 96 6.53 -19.02 5.96
N LEU A 97 7.09 -17.81 5.88
CA LEU A 97 7.74 -17.15 7.02
C LEU A 97 6.77 -16.92 8.19
N ASP A 98 5.55 -16.41 7.91
CA ASP A 98 4.53 -16.20 8.93
C ASP A 98 4.10 -17.52 9.59
N ARG A 99 3.99 -18.59 8.79
CA ARG A 99 3.61 -19.92 9.29
C ARG A 99 4.72 -20.54 10.15
N LEU A 100 5.99 -20.42 9.73
CA LEU A 100 7.14 -20.83 10.53
C LEU A 100 7.15 -20.11 11.88
N ARG A 101 7.00 -18.78 11.89
CA ARG A 101 6.87 -18.00 13.13
C ARG A 101 5.72 -18.47 14.01
N ALA A 102 4.55 -18.71 13.42
CA ALA A 102 3.38 -19.20 14.18
C ALA A 102 3.60 -20.60 14.78
N ILE A 103 4.42 -21.44 14.15
CA ILE A 103 4.77 -22.77 14.65
C ILE A 103 5.78 -22.67 15.79
N THR A 104 6.80 -21.80 15.66
CA THR A 104 7.96 -21.70 16.57
C THR A 104 7.77 -20.72 17.72
N SER A 105 6.83 -19.77 17.64
CA SER A 105 6.55 -18.83 18.72
C SER A 105 5.83 -19.53 19.89
N ASP A 106 6.42 -19.43 21.08
CA ASP A 106 5.68 -19.53 22.35
C ASP A 106 4.79 -18.29 22.56
N GLN A 107 3.99 -18.29 23.63
CA GLN A 107 2.90 -17.32 23.86
C GLN A 107 3.20 -15.88 23.39
N PRO A 108 2.26 -15.23 22.69
CA PRO A 108 2.51 -13.94 22.07
C PRO A 108 2.88 -12.88 23.11
N THR A 109 4.05 -12.26 22.95
CA THR A 109 4.50 -11.15 23.79
C THR A 109 3.58 -9.94 23.62
N LEU A 110 3.66 -8.97 24.53
CA LEU A 110 2.92 -7.70 24.40
C LEU A 110 3.23 -7.00 23.07
N ALA A 111 4.50 -7.03 22.64
CA ALA A 111 4.93 -6.47 21.36
C ALA A 111 4.26 -7.18 20.18
N ASP A 112 4.13 -8.51 20.23
CA ASP A 112 3.46 -9.29 19.18
C ASP A 112 1.95 -9.00 19.13
N ARG A 113 1.31 -8.80 20.30
CA ARG A 113 -0.10 -8.38 20.37
C ARG A 113 -0.32 -6.99 19.77
N ILE A 114 0.53 -6.02 20.10
CA ILE A 114 0.47 -4.67 19.53
C ILE A 114 0.66 -4.72 18.01
N ARG A 115 1.65 -5.49 17.53
CA ARG A 115 1.90 -5.67 16.09
C ARG A 115 0.71 -6.33 15.39
N SER A 116 0.13 -7.36 16.00
CA SER A 116 -1.08 -8.05 15.53
C SER A 116 -2.27 -7.10 15.41
N MET A 117 -2.54 -6.31 16.46
CA MET A 117 -3.63 -5.34 16.47
C MET A 117 -3.42 -4.24 15.43
N GLY A 118 -2.20 -3.71 15.31
CA GLY A 118 -1.83 -2.75 14.25
C GLY A 118 -2.04 -3.35 12.86
N GLY A 119 -1.65 -4.61 12.66
CA GLY A 119 -1.92 -5.37 11.43
C GLY A 119 -3.40 -5.48 11.11
N ALA A 120 -4.23 -5.85 12.09
CA ALA A 120 -5.67 -5.93 11.91
C ALA A 120 -6.30 -4.58 11.53
N LEU A 121 -5.85 -3.47 12.14
CA LEU A 121 -6.33 -2.13 11.81
C LEU A 121 -5.95 -1.71 10.38
N VAL A 122 -4.73 -2.03 9.93
CA VAL A 122 -4.29 -1.75 8.57
C VAL A 122 -5.08 -2.59 7.57
N VAL A 123 -5.14 -3.90 7.81
CA VAL A 123 -5.75 -4.89 6.91
C VAL A 123 -7.27 -4.73 6.76
N SER A 124 -7.94 -4.20 7.78
CA SER A 124 -9.38 -3.87 7.75
C SER A 124 -9.70 -2.52 7.12
N ASN A 125 -8.70 -1.71 6.76
CA ASN A 125 -8.81 -0.28 6.39
C ASN A 125 -9.20 0.68 7.52
N ALA A 126 -9.26 0.23 8.78
CA ALA A 126 -9.57 1.11 9.90
C ALA A 126 -8.48 2.19 10.08
N SER A 127 -7.21 1.84 9.92
CA SER A 127 -6.11 2.81 10.04
C SER A 127 -6.21 3.92 8.98
N ILE A 128 -6.43 3.59 7.71
CA ILE A 128 -6.54 4.63 6.67
C ILE A 128 -7.78 5.51 6.85
N ALA A 129 -8.87 4.97 7.39
CA ALA A 129 -10.05 5.74 7.75
C ALA A 129 -9.77 6.74 8.88
N ILE A 130 -9.04 6.32 9.92
CA ILE A 130 -8.56 7.22 10.98
C ILE A 130 -7.64 8.29 10.38
N GLY A 131 -6.73 7.91 9.48
CA GLY A 131 -5.90 8.84 8.72
C GLY A 131 -6.71 9.89 7.95
N ALA A 132 -7.87 9.53 7.39
CA ALA A 132 -8.75 10.48 6.69
C ALA A 132 -9.37 11.53 7.62
N ALA A 133 -9.77 11.14 8.83
CA ALA A 133 -10.22 12.08 9.86
C ALA A 133 -9.10 13.06 10.25
N PHE A 134 -7.90 12.54 10.51
CA PHE A 134 -6.72 13.35 10.82
C PHE A 134 -6.33 14.30 9.68
N MET A 135 -6.41 13.82 8.43
CA MET A 135 -6.10 14.64 7.26
C MET A 135 -7.15 15.74 7.03
N THR A 136 -8.41 15.48 7.37
CA THR A 136 -9.47 16.50 7.35
C THR A 136 -9.19 17.63 8.33
N LEU A 137 -8.80 17.29 9.57
CA LEU A 137 -8.38 18.27 10.57
C LEU A 137 -7.15 19.06 10.11
N CYS A 138 -6.17 18.38 9.53
CA CYS A 138 -4.99 19.00 8.95
C CYS A 138 -5.33 20.02 7.85
N ALA A 139 -6.18 19.62 6.90
CA ALA A 139 -6.59 20.48 5.80
C ALA A 139 -7.35 21.72 6.30
N ALA A 140 -8.24 21.55 7.26
CA ALA A 140 -8.97 22.66 7.87
C ALA A 140 -8.05 23.63 8.62
N THR A 141 -7.09 23.10 9.38
CA THR A 141 -6.11 23.90 10.12
C THR A 141 -5.23 24.71 9.16
N LEU A 142 -4.83 24.13 8.04
CA LEU A 142 -4.07 24.83 6.99
C LEU A 142 -4.91 25.93 6.31
N ALA A 143 -6.16 25.61 6.00
CA ALA A 143 -7.09 26.53 5.35
C ALA A 143 -7.66 27.60 6.29
N GLY A 144 -7.48 27.47 7.60
CA GLY A 144 -7.85 28.47 8.60
C GLY A 144 -9.32 28.45 9.03
N TYR A 145 -10.04 27.34 8.81
CA TYR A 145 -11.41 27.15 9.31
C TYR A 145 -11.47 26.07 10.39
N ARG A 146 -12.50 26.13 11.23
CA ARG A 146 -12.73 25.11 12.29
C ARG A 146 -13.51 23.94 11.71
N THR A 147 -13.08 22.71 11.99
CA THR A 147 -13.84 21.49 11.72
C THR A 147 -14.26 20.81 13.01
N GLY A 148 -15.39 20.11 12.97
CA GLY A 148 -15.87 19.28 14.05
C GLY A 148 -15.62 17.79 13.82
N LEU A 149 -16.21 16.99 14.72
CA LEU A 149 -16.19 15.52 14.65
C LEU A 149 -17.04 14.99 13.49
N MET A 150 -18.01 15.77 12.99
CA MET A 150 -18.89 15.35 11.91
C MET A 150 -18.15 15.26 10.57
N GLU A 151 -17.36 16.28 10.23
CA GLU A 151 -16.58 16.33 8.98
C GLU A 151 -15.49 15.25 8.99
N ALA A 152 -14.79 15.12 10.12
CA ALA A 152 -13.76 14.10 10.31
C ALA A 152 -14.37 12.68 10.27
N GLY A 153 -15.50 12.47 10.93
CA GLY A 153 -16.24 11.21 10.92
C GLY A 153 -16.78 10.86 9.54
N PHE A 154 -17.24 11.85 8.77
CA PHE A 154 -17.64 11.67 7.37
C PHE A 154 -16.47 11.17 6.52
N ALA A 155 -15.32 11.85 6.58
CA ALA A 155 -14.15 11.47 5.79
C ALA A 155 -13.66 10.07 6.15
N ALA A 156 -13.63 9.72 7.44
CA ALA A 156 -13.29 8.39 7.90
C ALA A 156 -14.28 7.33 7.39
N ALA A 157 -15.58 7.56 7.54
CA ALA A 157 -16.62 6.64 7.09
C ALA A 157 -16.56 6.42 5.57
N TYR A 158 -16.38 7.50 4.80
CA TYR A 158 -16.22 7.41 3.35
C TYR A 158 -14.98 6.60 2.96
N VAL A 159 -13.81 6.94 3.51
CA VAL A 159 -12.56 6.27 3.15
C VAL A 159 -12.62 4.80 3.54
N PHE A 160 -13.16 4.46 4.72
CA PHE A 160 -13.39 3.08 5.12
C PHE A 160 -14.29 2.34 4.12
N ALA A 161 -15.42 2.95 3.76
CA ALA A 161 -16.37 2.36 2.83
C ALA A 161 -15.77 2.16 1.44
N MET A 162 -15.12 3.17 0.88
CA MET A 162 -14.57 3.13 -0.49
C MET A 162 -13.42 2.12 -0.60
N TYR A 163 -12.48 2.14 0.35
CA TYR A 163 -11.38 1.17 0.37
C TYR A 163 -11.88 -0.26 0.66
N GLY A 164 -12.84 -0.40 1.58
CA GLY A 164 -13.45 -1.68 1.89
C GLY A 164 -14.27 -2.29 0.75
N LEU A 165 -15.02 -1.47 0.00
CA LEU A 165 -15.71 -1.90 -1.22
C LEU A 165 -14.71 -2.37 -2.27
N ASN A 166 -13.63 -1.61 -2.49
CA ASN A 166 -12.58 -2.00 -3.41
C ASN A 166 -11.92 -3.33 -3.00
N GLN A 167 -11.68 -3.54 -1.70
CA GLN A 167 -11.14 -4.80 -1.16
C GLN A 167 -12.12 -5.98 -1.32
N LEU A 168 -13.42 -5.76 -1.18
CA LEU A 168 -14.45 -6.79 -1.36
C LEU A 168 -14.65 -7.19 -2.83
N HIS A 169 -14.49 -6.24 -3.77
CA HIS A 169 -14.75 -6.48 -5.19
C HIS A 169 -13.49 -6.87 -5.99
N ASP A 170 -12.31 -6.30 -5.70
CA ASP A 170 -11.08 -6.51 -6.49
C ASP A 170 -10.20 -7.67 -5.97
N THR A 171 -10.85 -8.79 -5.61
CA THR A 171 -10.21 -9.92 -4.91
C THR A 171 -8.97 -10.49 -5.61
N MET A 172 -8.93 -10.51 -6.94
CA MET A 172 -7.80 -11.06 -7.70
C MET A 172 -6.56 -10.16 -7.65
N THR A 173 -6.72 -8.85 -7.64
CA THR A 173 -5.62 -7.89 -7.48
C THR A 173 -5.03 -8.01 -6.07
N PHE A 174 -5.90 -8.00 -5.05
CA PHE A 174 -5.47 -8.15 -3.66
C PHE A 174 -4.78 -9.49 -3.39
N LYS A 175 -5.19 -10.59 -4.04
CA LYS A 175 -4.53 -11.89 -3.91
C LYS A 175 -3.04 -11.84 -4.26
N HIS A 176 -2.65 -11.02 -5.24
CA HIS A 176 -1.26 -10.93 -5.72
C HIS A 176 -0.46 -9.81 -5.04
N ASN A 177 -1.08 -8.65 -4.83
CA ASN A 177 -0.39 -7.48 -4.28
C ASN A 177 -0.36 -7.49 -2.74
N GLU A 178 -1.45 -7.94 -2.10
CA GLU A 178 -1.69 -7.78 -0.66
C GLU A 178 -2.38 -9.04 -0.06
N PRO A 179 -1.65 -10.16 0.03
CA PRO A 179 -2.23 -11.47 0.39
C PRO A 179 -2.87 -11.49 1.79
N GLU A 180 -2.34 -10.71 2.74
CA GLU A 180 -2.90 -10.58 4.09
C GLU A 180 -4.30 -9.97 4.08
N ARG A 181 -4.51 -8.91 3.29
CA ARG A 181 -5.82 -8.30 3.08
C ARG A 181 -6.81 -9.26 2.45
N TYR A 182 -6.37 -9.99 1.43
CA TYR A 182 -7.20 -11.02 0.80
C TYR A 182 -7.63 -12.10 1.80
N ARG A 183 -6.71 -12.62 2.62
CA ARG A 183 -7.00 -13.66 3.64
C ARG A 183 -8.00 -13.15 4.67
N PHE A 184 -7.75 -11.96 5.24
CA PHE A 184 -8.61 -11.37 6.25
C PHE A 184 -10.03 -11.14 5.72
N THR A 185 -10.17 -10.59 4.51
CA THR A 185 -11.48 -10.38 3.88
C THR A 185 -12.18 -11.69 3.60
N ARG A 186 -11.47 -12.73 3.17
CA ARG A 186 -12.06 -14.04 2.89
C ARG A 186 -12.57 -14.71 4.17
N GLN A 187 -11.81 -14.63 5.26
CA GLN A 187 -12.18 -15.19 6.57
C GLN A 187 -13.32 -14.40 7.23
N ASN A 188 -13.29 -13.07 7.12
CA ASN A 188 -14.22 -12.17 7.81
C ASN A 188 -15.23 -11.52 6.85
N ARG A 189 -15.58 -12.19 5.75
CA ARG A 189 -16.35 -11.59 4.63
C ARG A 189 -17.65 -10.93 5.09
N ARG A 190 -18.42 -11.61 5.95
CA ARG A 190 -19.70 -11.08 6.47
C ARG A 190 -19.47 -9.80 7.28
N LEU A 191 -18.52 -9.83 8.22
CA LEU A 191 -18.18 -8.67 9.04
C LEU A 191 -17.70 -7.49 8.20
N MET A 192 -16.85 -7.74 7.19
CA MET A 192 -16.44 -6.68 6.25
C MET A 192 -17.61 -6.13 5.46
N THR A 193 -18.49 -6.97 4.89
CA THR A 193 -19.65 -6.49 4.14
C THR A 193 -20.55 -5.60 4.99
N TYR A 194 -20.87 -6.00 6.23
CA TYR A 194 -21.74 -5.21 7.10
C TYR A 194 -21.07 -3.92 7.59
N SER A 195 -19.79 -3.96 7.98
CA SER A 195 -19.07 -2.76 8.41
C SER A 195 -18.88 -1.76 7.27
N VAL A 196 -18.55 -2.23 6.06
CA VAL A 196 -18.42 -1.38 4.86
C VAL A 196 -19.77 -0.78 4.47
N GLY A 197 -20.84 -1.58 4.47
CA GLY A 197 -22.20 -1.10 4.20
C GLY A 197 -22.67 -0.07 5.24
N GLY A 198 -22.38 -0.32 6.53
CA GLY A 198 -22.67 0.61 7.63
C GLY A 198 -21.91 1.92 7.50
N ALA A 199 -20.61 1.89 7.19
CA ALA A 199 -19.80 3.08 6.96
C ALA A 199 -20.26 3.87 5.73
N ALA A 200 -20.66 3.17 4.65
CA ALA A 200 -21.24 3.82 3.47
C ALA A 200 -22.53 4.56 3.85
N ALA A 201 -23.46 3.90 4.54
CA ALA A 201 -24.70 4.53 5.01
C ALA A 201 -24.42 5.72 5.93
N ALA A 202 -23.50 5.57 6.89
CA ALA A 202 -23.10 6.65 7.80
C ALA A 202 -22.53 7.85 7.04
N SER A 203 -21.69 7.64 6.02
CA SER A 203 -21.15 8.74 5.21
C SER A 203 -22.25 9.50 4.45
N PHE A 204 -23.28 8.82 3.93
CA PHE A 204 -24.44 9.48 3.30
C PHE A 204 -25.26 10.29 4.30
N ILE A 205 -25.53 9.72 5.48
CA ILE A 205 -26.27 10.40 6.54
C ILE A 205 -25.51 11.65 6.99
N LEU A 206 -24.21 11.52 7.28
CA LEU A 206 -23.38 12.66 7.70
C LEU A 206 -23.33 13.74 6.61
N ALA A 207 -23.19 13.37 5.33
CA ALA A 207 -23.23 14.32 4.22
C ALA A 207 -24.57 15.07 4.13
N ALA A 208 -25.69 14.38 4.36
CA ALA A 208 -27.01 15.01 4.38
C ALA A 208 -27.18 15.98 5.55
N VAL A 209 -26.67 15.62 6.75
CA VAL A 209 -26.75 16.48 7.95
C VAL A 209 -25.84 17.70 7.82
N MET A 210 -24.67 17.58 7.17
CA MET A 210 -23.77 18.71 6.89
C MET A 210 -24.37 19.74 5.92
N GLY A 211 -25.42 19.38 5.17
CA GLY A 211 -26.17 20.28 4.31
C GLY A 211 -26.27 19.84 2.86
N VAL A 212 -27.07 20.56 2.08
CA VAL A 212 -27.41 20.20 0.70
C VAL A 212 -26.19 20.17 -0.23
N TRP A 213 -25.27 21.14 -0.10
CA TRP A 213 -24.10 21.24 -0.97
C TRP A 213 -23.06 20.14 -0.69
N PRO A 214 -22.66 19.85 0.57
CA PRO A 214 -21.92 18.65 0.92
C PRO A 214 -22.52 17.37 0.33
N PHE A 215 -23.83 17.18 0.49
CA PHE A 215 -24.53 15.99 0.01
C PHE A 215 -24.53 15.84 -1.51
N VAL A 216 -24.79 16.93 -2.25
CA VAL A 216 -24.76 16.94 -3.72
C VAL A 216 -23.36 16.65 -4.24
N VAL A 217 -22.34 17.37 -3.75
CA VAL A 217 -20.95 17.15 -4.17
C VAL A 217 -20.50 15.73 -3.86
N TYR A 218 -20.87 15.21 -2.68
CA TYR A 218 -20.57 13.84 -2.29
C TYR A 218 -21.20 12.81 -3.23
N THR A 219 -22.49 12.96 -3.52
CA THR A 219 -23.24 12.04 -4.37
C THR A 219 -22.72 12.08 -5.80
N THR A 220 -22.40 13.27 -6.32
CA THR A 220 -21.76 13.43 -7.63
C THR A 220 -20.38 12.77 -7.67
N ALA A 221 -19.55 12.98 -6.64
CA ALA A 221 -18.23 12.36 -6.57
C ALA A 221 -18.31 10.83 -6.51
N MET A 222 -19.28 10.28 -5.76
CA MET A 222 -19.53 8.84 -5.71
C MET A 222 -20.05 8.29 -7.05
N ALA A 223 -20.95 9.01 -7.71
CA ALA A 223 -21.46 8.65 -9.04
C ALA A 223 -20.33 8.65 -10.08
N LEU A 224 -19.43 9.64 -10.06
CA LEU A 224 -18.24 9.70 -10.91
C LEU A 224 -17.26 8.56 -10.59
N GLY A 225 -17.08 8.21 -9.32
CA GLY A 225 -16.27 7.07 -8.88
C GLY A 225 -16.84 5.72 -9.34
N LEU A 226 -18.17 5.55 -9.35
CA LEU A 226 -18.83 4.37 -9.92
C LEU A 226 -18.71 4.36 -11.44
N ALA A 227 -19.01 5.49 -12.09
CA ALA A 227 -18.82 5.70 -13.52
C ALA A 227 -17.41 5.34 -13.98
N TYR A 228 -16.37 5.63 -13.21
CA TYR A 228 -14.99 5.25 -13.51
C TYR A 228 -14.80 3.74 -13.79
N THR A 229 -15.64 2.91 -13.16
CA THR A 229 -15.61 1.45 -13.31
C THR A 229 -16.51 0.91 -14.43
N VAL A 230 -17.43 1.74 -14.93
CA VAL A 230 -18.39 1.40 -15.99
C VAL A 230 -17.72 1.47 -17.37
N VAL A 231 -18.18 0.64 -18.30
CA VAL A 231 -17.77 0.66 -19.71
C VAL A 231 -18.46 1.83 -20.41
N TRP A 232 -17.69 2.84 -20.77
CA TRP A 232 -18.18 4.05 -21.45
C TRP A 232 -18.14 3.93 -22.97
N PHE A 233 -17.21 3.14 -23.50
CA PHE A 233 -17.00 3.03 -24.94
C PHE A 233 -17.36 1.62 -25.46
N PRO A 234 -18.04 1.52 -26.62
CA PRO A 234 -18.39 0.24 -27.21
C PRO A 234 -17.13 -0.58 -27.54
N LYS A 235 -17.25 -1.91 -27.45
CA LYS A 235 -16.16 -2.84 -27.80
C LYS A 235 -15.90 -2.83 -29.30
N ALA A 236 -15.14 -1.86 -29.78
CA ALA A 236 -14.69 -1.76 -31.16
C ALA A 236 -13.22 -2.21 -31.26
N SER A 237 -12.87 -2.97 -32.30
CA SER A 237 -11.53 -3.59 -32.43
C SER A 237 -10.36 -2.59 -32.45
N TRP A 238 -10.64 -1.32 -32.76
CA TRP A 238 -9.66 -0.24 -32.85
C TRP A 238 -9.54 0.62 -31.58
N LEU A 239 -10.52 0.54 -30.66
CA LEU A 239 -10.50 1.27 -29.39
C LEU A 239 -10.01 0.32 -28.28
N LYS A 240 -8.80 0.56 -27.75
CA LYS A 240 -8.28 -0.20 -26.59
C LYS A 240 -8.87 0.27 -25.26
N ILE A 241 -9.40 1.50 -25.19
CA ILE A 241 -9.94 2.12 -23.97
C ILE A 241 -11.46 1.93 -23.95
N HIS A 242 -11.96 1.16 -22.99
CA HIS A 242 -13.38 0.85 -22.86
C HIS A 242 -13.97 1.47 -21.58
N ARG A 243 -13.14 1.67 -20.57
CA ARG A 243 -13.46 2.26 -19.27
C ARG A 243 -12.49 3.42 -18.99
N LEU A 244 -12.90 4.37 -18.15
CA LEU A 244 -11.99 5.39 -17.64
C LEU A 244 -10.82 4.77 -16.86
N LYS A 245 -11.02 3.61 -16.23
CA LYS A 245 -9.97 2.81 -15.58
C LYS A 245 -8.94 2.20 -16.53
N ASP A 246 -9.22 2.17 -17.83
CA ASP A 246 -8.27 1.68 -18.84
C ASP A 246 -7.31 2.79 -19.30
N ILE A 247 -7.51 4.04 -18.86
CA ILE A 247 -6.59 5.15 -19.14
C ILE A 247 -5.33 4.96 -18.27
N PRO A 248 -4.12 5.04 -18.86
CA PRO A 248 -2.89 4.89 -18.10
C PRO A 248 -2.78 5.95 -17.01
N ALA A 249 -2.28 5.58 -15.83
CA ALA A 249 -2.09 6.48 -14.67
C ALA A 249 -3.38 7.13 -14.08
N SER A 250 -4.57 6.73 -14.53
CA SER A 250 -5.82 7.34 -14.07
C SER A 250 -6.12 7.02 -12.60
N LYS A 251 -5.79 5.80 -12.14
CA LYS A 251 -6.07 5.34 -10.77
C LYS A 251 -5.50 6.31 -9.74
N GLU A 252 -4.24 6.68 -9.89
CA GLU A 252 -3.51 7.57 -8.99
C GLU A 252 -4.18 8.95 -8.92
N LEU A 253 -4.56 9.50 -10.09
CA LEU A 253 -5.25 10.80 -10.19
C LEU A 253 -6.63 10.77 -9.51
N PHE A 254 -7.44 9.75 -9.78
CA PHE A 254 -8.78 9.63 -9.18
C PHE A 254 -8.71 9.42 -7.66
N VAL A 255 -7.74 8.64 -7.17
CA VAL A 255 -7.54 8.48 -5.72
C VAL A 255 -7.15 9.82 -5.08
N GLY A 256 -6.19 10.55 -5.65
CA GLY A 256 -5.82 11.88 -5.14
C GLY A 256 -6.99 12.87 -5.13
N ALA A 257 -7.76 12.92 -6.22
CA ALA A 257 -8.93 13.79 -6.34
C ALA A 257 -10.03 13.43 -5.33
N GLY A 258 -10.30 12.13 -5.14
CA GLY A 258 -11.26 11.65 -4.14
C GLY A 258 -10.89 12.08 -2.72
N TRP A 259 -9.60 12.01 -2.37
CA TRP A 259 -9.11 12.49 -1.08
C TRP A 259 -9.28 14.01 -0.92
N ALA A 260 -8.94 14.81 -1.93
CA ALA A 260 -9.10 16.26 -1.86
C ALA A 260 -10.59 16.66 -1.73
N VAL A 261 -11.49 15.99 -2.45
CA VAL A 261 -12.92 16.26 -2.33
C VAL A 261 -13.44 15.93 -0.93
N VAL A 262 -13.09 14.77 -0.40
CA VAL A 262 -13.67 14.24 0.84
C VAL A 262 -13.07 14.87 2.09
N ALA A 263 -11.76 15.09 2.11
CA ALA A 263 -11.08 15.64 3.29
C ALA A 263 -10.99 17.17 3.28
N VAL A 264 -11.27 17.84 2.14
CA VAL A 264 -11.14 19.30 2.02
C VAL A 264 -12.42 19.95 1.51
N VAL A 265 -12.85 19.65 0.28
CA VAL A 265 -13.96 20.38 -0.36
C VAL A 265 -15.28 20.21 0.39
N ILE A 266 -15.63 18.97 0.76
CA ILE A 266 -16.89 18.69 1.47
C ILE A 266 -16.89 19.32 2.87
N PRO A 267 -15.85 19.15 3.71
CA PRO A 267 -15.73 19.86 4.97
C PRO A 267 -15.77 21.39 4.84
N ALA A 268 -15.10 21.96 3.84
CA ALA A 268 -15.13 23.40 3.59
C ALA A 268 -16.55 23.89 3.27
N LEU A 269 -17.29 23.17 2.42
CA LEU A 269 -18.70 23.46 2.13
C LEU A 269 -19.60 23.34 3.35
N ALA A 270 -19.36 22.35 4.21
CA ALA A 270 -20.14 22.13 5.43
C ALA A 270 -20.06 23.31 6.40
N VAL A 271 -18.91 23.97 6.47
CA VAL A 271 -18.69 25.15 7.33
C VAL A 271 -18.94 26.48 6.61
N GLY A 272 -19.42 26.44 5.36
CA GLY A 272 -19.71 27.63 4.55
C GLY A 272 -18.48 28.32 3.93
N ALA A 273 -17.31 27.69 3.95
CA ALA A 273 -16.12 28.19 3.27
C ALA A 273 -16.21 27.96 1.74
N SER A 274 -15.71 28.91 0.95
CA SER A 274 -15.67 28.78 -0.50
C SER A 274 -14.62 27.73 -0.93
N PRO A 275 -14.99 26.70 -1.72
CA PRO A 275 -14.05 25.71 -2.26
C PRO A 275 -12.94 26.30 -3.14
N PHE A 276 -13.22 27.45 -3.74
CA PHE A 276 -12.31 28.14 -4.66
C PHE A 276 -11.48 29.24 -3.98
N SER A 277 -11.57 29.35 -2.66
CA SER A 277 -10.68 30.26 -1.92
C SER A 277 -9.24 29.73 -1.96
N ALA A 278 -8.28 30.65 -2.02
CA ALA A 278 -6.85 30.31 -2.00
C ALA A 278 -6.47 29.33 -0.87
N PRO A 279 -6.87 29.52 0.41
CA PRO A 279 -6.54 28.57 1.48
C PRO A 279 -7.08 27.16 1.24
N VAL A 280 -8.32 27.04 0.77
CA VAL A 280 -8.97 25.75 0.51
C VAL A 280 -8.35 25.05 -0.69
N MET A 281 -7.99 25.80 -1.74
CA MET A 281 -7.29 25.25 -2.90
C MET A 281 -5.89 24.75 -2.55
N VAL A 282 -5.14 25.49 -1.72
CA VAL A 282 -3.81 25.05 -1.26
C VAL A 282 -3.94 23.79 -0.40
N ALA A 283 -4.91 23.75 0.53
CA ALA A 283 -5.17 22.56 1.33
C ALA A 283 -5.60 21.36 0.47
N GLY A 284 -6.47 21.60 -0.51
CA GLY A 284 -6.90 20.59 -1.49
C GLY A 284 -5.72 20.04 -2.29
N PHE A 285 -4.83 20.91 -2.77
CA PHE A 285 -3.63 20.53 -3.49
C PHE A 285 -2.64 19.74 -2.61
N PHE A 286 -2.49 20.12 -1.35
CA PHE A 286 -1.68 19.38 -0.38
C PHE A 286 -2.20 17.97 -0.16
N VAL A 287 -3.49 17.83 0.18
CA VAL A 287 -4.12 16.52 0.40
C VAL A 287 -4.06 15.66 -0.87
N PHE A 288 -4.38 16.26 -2.03
CA PHE A 288 -4.26 15.60 -3.34
C PHE A 288 -2.85 15.06 -3.54
N SER A 289 -1.83 15.90 -3.37
CA SER A 289 -0.43 15.56 -3.64
C SER A 289 0.05 14.45 -2.71
N VAL A 290 -0.26 14.53 -1.41
CA VAL A 290 0.12 13.48 -0.43
C VAL A 290 -0.56 12.16 -0.78
N ALA A 291 -1.87 12.15 -1.04
CA ALA A 291 -2.60 10.94 -1.41
C ALA A 291 -2.16 10.36 -2.76
N TYR A 292 -1.83 11.23 -3.72
CA TYR A 292 -1.30 10.85 -5.02
C TYR A 292 0.08 10.21 -4.90
N ILE A 293 1.04 10.88 -4.25
CA ILE A 293 2.40 10.36 -4.00
C ILE A 293 2.32 9.00 -3.31
N LYS A 294 1.51 8.90 -2.25
CA LYS A 294 1.24 7.65 -1.55
C LYS A 294 0.79 6.54 -2.50
N THR A 295 -0.14 6.84 -3.40
CA THR A 295 -0.69 5.85 -4.33
C THR A 295 0.32 5.45 -5.40
N VAL A 296 1.12 6.40 -5.92
CA VAL A 296 2.23 6.11 -6.85
C VAL A 296 3.25 5.20 -6.20
N ILE A 297 3.62 5.47 -4.94
CA ILE A 297 4.54 4.63 -4.17
C ILE A 297 4.01 3.21 -4.03
N SER A 298 2.75 3.03 -3.64
CA SER A 298 2.13 1.70 -3.59
C SER A 298 2.17 1.03 -4.96
N GLY A 299 1.98 1.79 -6.04
CA GLY A 299 2.16 1.32 -7.41
C GLY A 299 3.56 0.76 -7.70
N ILE A 300 4.63 1.33 -7.12
CA ILE A 300 6.00 0.82 -7.29
C ILE A 300 6.14 -0.59 -6.67
N ARG A 301 5.52 -0.81 -5.49
CA ARG A 301 5.50 -2.13 -4.84
C ARG A 301 4.71 -3.15 -5.65
N ASP A 302 3.63 -2.70 -6.28
CA ASP A 302 2.61 -3.52 -6.94
C ASP A 302 2.88 -3.79 -8.42
N ILE A 303 4.00 -3.28 -8.99
CA ILE A 303 4.39 -3.45 -10.41
C ILE A 303 4.20 -4.87 -10.92
N GLN A 304 4.63 -5.89 -10.15
CA GLN A 304 4.53 -7.29 -10.58
C GLN A 304 3.07 -7.73 -10.75
N GLY A 305 2.21 -7.49 -9.77
CA GLY A 305 0.81 -7.92 -9.84
C GLY A 305 -0.02 -7.06 -10.78
N ASP A 306 0.25 -5.75 -10.85
CA ASP A 306 -0.43 -4.86 -11.80
C ASP A 306 -0.09 -5.23 -13.26
N ARG A 307 1.15 -5.65 -13.54
CA ARG A 307 1.55 -6.16 -14.87
C ARG A 307 0.88 -7.48 -15.22
N VAL A 308 0.73 -8.40 -14.27
CA VAL A 308 -0.03 -9.66 -14.44
C VAL A 308 -1.51 -9.37 -14.77
N MET A 309 -2.07 -8.30 -14.19
CA MET A 309 -3.45 -7.89 -14.42
C MET A 309 -3.63 -6.96 -15.64
N GLY A 310 -2.56 -6.68 -16.39
CA GLY A 310 -2.59 -5.82 -17.58
C GLY A 310 -2.87 -4.34 -17.29
N ARG A 311 -2.51 -3.83 -16.10
CA ARG A 311 -2.71 -2.43 -15.72
C ARG A 311 -1.49 -1.58 -16.10
N GLU A 312 -1.74 -0.37 -16.59
CA GLU A 312 -0.71 0.62 -16.93
C GLU A 312 -0.64 1.72 -15.88
N THR A 313 0.09 1.46 -14.79
CA THR A 313 0.36 2.45 -13.73
C THR A 313 1.61 3.28 -14.05
N ILE A 314 1.76 4.45 -13.41
CA ILE A 314 2.94 5.33 -13.62
C ILE A 314 4.27 4.57 -13.46
N PRO A 315 4.46 3.74 -12.42
CA PRO A 315 5.71 3.00 -12.24
C PRO A 315 5.99 1.99 -13.36
N ILE A 316 4.95 1.48 -14.02
CA ILE A 316 5.07 0.56 -15.16
C ILE A 316 5.44 1.33 -16.43
N LEU A 317 4.81 2.48 -16.68
CA LEU A 317 5.02 3.28 -17.87
C LEU A 317 6.38 4.00 -17.88
N VAL A 318 6.71 4.65 -16.78
CA VAL A 318 7.88 5.55 -16.67
C VAL A 318 9.10 4.80 -16.11
N GLY A 319 8.87 3.68 -15.42
CA GLY A 319 9.91 2.90 -14.77
C GLY A 319 10.17 3.35 -13.33
N LYS A 320 10.73 2.43 -12.54
CA LYS A 320 10.90 2.59 -11.08
C LYS A 320 11.78 3.79 -10.69
N GLU A 321 12.93 3.97 -11.35
CA GLU A 321 13.90 5.01 -10.96
C GLU A 321 13.40 6.42 -11.29
N TRP A 322 12.86 6.62 -12.50
CA TRP A 322 12.23 7.89 -12.87
C TRP A 322 11.00 8.21 -12.02
N THR A 323 10.23 7.20 -11.62
CA THR A 323 9.12 7.40 -10.68
C THR A 323 9.59 7.98 -9.35
N LYS A 324 10.74 7.50 -8.80
CA LYS A 324 11.30 8.07 -7.56
C LYS A 324 11.70 9.54 -7.73
N VAL A 325 12.35 9.87 -8.85
CA VAL A 325 12.74 11.25 -9.18
C VAL A 325 11.50 12.13 -9.29
N PHE A 326 10.47 11.64 -10.00
CA PHE A 326 9.19 12.33 -10.13
C PHE A 326 8.52 12.61 -8.78
N ILE A 327 8.47 11.63 -7.88
CA ILE A 327 7.94 11.85 -6.52
C ILE A 327 8.79 12.87 -5.75
N GLY A 328 10.12 12.81 -5.87
CA GLY A 328 11.02 13.79 -5.26
C GLY A 328 10.76 15.21 -5.73
N MET A 329 10.55 15.40 -7.04
CA MET A 329 10.17 16.71 -7.62
C MET A 329 8.81 17.18 -7.11
N MET A 330 7.81 16.28 -7.00
CA MET A 330 6.51 16.63 -6.42
C MET A 330 6.63 17.04 -4.95
N CYS A 331 7.46 16.36 -4.15
CA CYS A 331 7.70 16.73 -2.75
C CYS A 331 8.34 18.11 -2.65
N ALA A 332 9.36 18.40 -3.47
CA ALA A 332 10.02 19.71 -3.50
C ALA A 332 9.03 20.82 -3.93
N GLY A 333 8.24 20.57 -4.97
CA GLY A 333 7.21 21.51 -5.42
C GLY A 333 6.13 21.77 -4.35
N LEU A 334 5.67 20.71 -3.67
CA LEU A 334 4.71 20.83 -2.58
C LEU A 334 5.28 21.63 -1.40
N GLY A 335 6.53 21.37 -1.03
CA GLY A 335 7.24 22.16 -0.01
C GLY A 335 7.36 23.64 -0.39
N GLY A 336 7.68 23.93 -1.65
CA GLY A 336 7.72 25.30 -2.17
C GLY A 336 6.35 25.99 -2.11
N ILE A 337 5.29 25.30 -2.51
CA ILE A 337 3.91 25.84 -2.44
C ILE A 337 3.52 26.17 -0.99
N LEU A 338 3.79 25.27 -0.04
CA LEU A 338 3.49 25.50 1.38
C LEU A 338 4.29 26.69 1.96
N LEU A 339 5.57 26.81 1.61
CA LEU A 339 6.41 27.94 2.02
C LEU A 339 5.83 29.26 1.50
N VAL A 340 5.54 29.33 0.19
CA VAL A 340 5.04 30.54 -0.46
C VAL A 340 3.64 30.88 0.04
N SER A 341 2.73 29.90 0.15
CA SER A 341 1.35 30.16 0.58
C SER A 341 1.28 30.63 2.02
N SER A 342 2.08 30.05 2.93
CA SER A 342 2.14 30.48 4.34
C SER A 342 2.84 31.82 4.49
N TRP A 343 3.89 32.10 3.71
CA TRP A 343 4.57 33.40 3.74
C TRP A 343 3.71 34.53 3.16
N ALA A 344 3.00 34.26 2.06
CA ALA A 344 2.09 35.22 1.42
C ALA A 344 0.76 35.42 2.18
N GLY A 345 0.53 34.68 3.27
CA GLY A 345 -0.69 34.76 4.08
C GLY A 345 -1.93 34.16 3.41
N TRP A 346 -1.76 33.36 2.35
CA TRP A 346 -2.89 32.66 1.70
C TRP A 346 -3.39 31.50 2.56
N THR A 347 -2.52 30.90 3.36
CA THR A 347 -2.82 29.85 4.35
C THR A 347 -2.34 30.27 5.72
N THR A 348 -2.73 29.53 6.75
CA THR A 348 -2.22 29.76 8.11
C THR A 348 -0.71 29.47 8.21
N GLY A 349 -0.08 29.94 9.29
CA GLY A 349 1.31 29.61 9.61
C GLY A 349 1.58 28.11 9.82
N PHE A 350 0.51 27.31 9.99
CA PHE A 350 0.59 25.85 10.07
C PHE A 350 1.25 25.21 8.83
N GLY A 351 1.18 25.84 7.65
CA GLY A 351 1.84 25.32 6.45
C GLY A 351 3.36 25.14 6.61
N PHE A 352 4.02 25.91 7.49
CA PHE A 352 5.43 25.68 7.83
C PHE A 352 5.65 24.35 8.57
N TRP A 353 4.72 23.94 9.44
CA TRP A 353 4.79 22.66 10.13
C TRP A 353 4.57 21.49 9.16
N LEU A 354 3.74 21.68 8.13
CA LEU A 354 3.50 20.65 7.11
C LEU A 354 4.72 20.36 6.23
N LEU A 355 5.78 21.16 6.28
CA LEU A 355 7.07 20.78 5.71
C LEU A 355 7.65 19.53 6.37
N LEU A 356 7.35 19.27 7.64
CA LEU A 356 7.70 18.02 8.31
C LEU A 356 6.95 16.84 7.68
N SER A 357 5.69 17.02 7.28
CA SER A 357 4.93 15.98 6.54
C SER A 357 5.51 15.72 5.16
N VAL A 358 5.95 16.76 4.45
CA VAL A 358 6.68 16.60 3.17
C VAL A 358 8.00 15.86 3.39
N GLY A 359 8.73 16.21 4.45
CA GLY A 359 9.95 15.53 4.88
C GLY A 359 9.70 14.05 5.22
N TYR A 360 8.59 13.72 5.87
CA TYR A 360 8.16 12.34 6.13
C TYR A 360 7.96 11.55 4.83
N THR A 361 7.29 12.15 3.83
CA THR A 361 7.10 11.52 2.52
C THR A 361 8.44 11.29 1.79
N ALA A 362 9.38 12.24 1.88
CA ALA A 362 10.71 12.10 1.31
C ALA A 362 11.57 11.05 2.04
N LEU A 363 11.51 11.02 3.38
CA LEU A 363 12.19 10.02 4.20
C LEU A 363 11.74 8.61 3.83
N TYR A 364 10.45 8.43 3.56
CA TYR A 364 9.94 7.14 3.12
C TYR A 364 10.59 6.70 1.79
N LEU A 365 10.75 7.59 0.80
CA LEU A 365 11.43 7.25 -0.46
C LEU A 365 12.86 6.79 -0.22
N LEU A 366 13.55 7.44 0.73
CA LEU A 366 14.88 7.05 1.15
C LEU A 366 14.89 5.65 1.80
N LEU A 367 13.99 5.38 2.75
CA LEU A 367 13.88 4.06 3.40
C LEU A 367 13.57 2.95 2.40
N TYR A 368 12.74 3.24 1.40
CA TYR A 368 12.45 2.32 0.30
C TYR A 368 13.69 2.09 -0.58
N HIS A 369 14.45 3.14 -0.91
CA HIS A 369 15.70 3.02 -1.66
C HIS A 369 16.73 2.18 -0.90
N LEU A 370 16.85 2.39 0.41
CA LEU A 370 17.71 1.63 1.32
C LEU A 370 17.21 0.20 1.59
N ARG A 371 16.11 -0.23 0.97
CA ARG A 371 15.54 -1.58 1.09
C ARG A 371 15.12 -1.98 2.50
N VAL A 372 14.97 -1.01 3.43
CA VAL A 372 14.62 -1.24 4.83
C VAL A 372 13.16 -1.69 4.97
N ILE A 373 12.26 -1.13 4.16
CA ILE A 373 10.82 -1.44 4.19
C ILE A 373 10.36 -1.73 2.76
N GLN A 374 9.98 -2.99 2.48
CA GLN A 374 9.65 -3.41 1.12
C GLN A 374 8.17 -3.79 0.92
N ARG A 375 7.54 -4.52 1.86
CA ARG A 375 6.17 -5.06 1.75
C ARG A 375 5.54 -5.33 3.13
N GLY A 376 4.25 -5.69 3.14
CA GLY A 376 3.50 -6.11 4.33
C GLY A 376 2.90 -4.96 5.15
N VAL A 377 2.31 -5.30 6.31
CA VAL A 377 1.67 -4.31 7.22
C VAL A 377 2.57 -3.13 7.54
N ALA A 378 3.85 -3.36 7.83
CA ALA A 378 4.77 -2.29 8.22
C ALA A 378 4.94 -1.25 7.11
N PHE A 379 4.95 -1.70 5.85
CA PHE A 379 4.99 -0.82 4.68
C PHE A 379 3.72 0.03 4.58
N ASP A 380 2.56 -0.61 4.66
CA ASP A 380 1.27 0.06 4.60
C ASP A 380 1.11 1.08 5.73
N LEU A 381 1.45 0.69 6.96
CA LEU A 381 1.39 1.56 8.14
C LEU A 381 2.33 2.77 7.99
N THR A 382 3.53 2.58 7.46
CA THR A 382 4.49 3.67 7.26
C THR A 382 3.97 4.65 6.22
N ILE A 383 3.45 4.16 5.10
CA ILE A 383 2.92 5.01 4.03
C ILE A 383 1.65 5.74 4.49
N ASP A 384 0.69 5.03 5.07
CA ASP A 384 -0.55 5.62 5.60
C ASP A 384 -0.27 6.52 6.82
N GLY A 385 0.89 6.34 7.45
CA GLY A 385 1.36 7.14 8.58
C GLY A 385 1.48 8.63 8.28
N VAL A 386 1.69 9.03 7.02
CA VAL A 386 1.72 10.46 6.65
C VAL A 386 0.40 11.16 6.95
N PHE A 387 -0.73 10.45 6.82
CA PHE A 387 -2.05 11.02 7.09
C PHE A 387 -2.24 11.29 8.59
N HIS A 388 -1.84 10.31 9.40
CA HIS A 388 -1.88 10.40 10.85
C HIS A 388 -0.92 11.48 11.36
N PHE A 389 0.32 11.47 10.87
CA PHE A 389 1.36 12.42 11.25
C PHE A 389 0.94 13.87 10.95
N SER A 390 0.40 14.13 9.76
CA SER A 390 -0.07 15.48 9.38
C SER A 390 -1.21 15.97 10.28
N GLY A 391 -2.14 15.09 10.65
CA GLY A 391 -3.20 15.45 11.59
C GLY A 391 -2.71 15.61 13.03
N LEU A 392 -1.72 14.84 13.48
CA LEU A 392 -1.10 15.02 14.80
C LEU A 392 -0.34 16.35 14.88
N LEU A 393 0.32 16.77 13.80
CA LEU A 393 0.89 18.13 13.70
C LEU A 393 -0.21 19.19 13.84
N ALA A 394 -1.37 18.98 13.22
CA ALA A 394 -2.51 19.90 13.33
C ALA A 394 -3.05 19.98 14.76
N VAL A 395 -3.17 18.84 15.46
CA VAL A 395 -3.53 18.81 16.89
C VAL A 395 -2.51 19.59 17.71
N GLY A 396 -1.21 19.35 17.51
CA GLY A 396 -0.15 20.07 18.21
C GLY A 396 -0.20 21.59 17.97
N TRP A 397 -0.44 22.00 16.72
CA TRP A 397 -0.61 23.41 16.35
C TRP A 397 -1.80 24.05 17.06
N LEU A 398 -2.96 23.39 17.05
CA LEU A 398 -4.17 23.90 17.70
C LEU A 398 -4.02 23.99 19.22
N LEU A 399 -3.29 23.08 19.84
CA LEU A 399 -2.99 23.12 21.28
C LEU A 399 -2.02 24.25 21.66
N LEU A 400 -1.12 24.65 20.76
CA LEU A 400 -0.21 25.78 20.98
C LEU A 400 -0.89 27.14 20.70
N ALA A 401 -1.96 27.14 19.91
CA ALA A 401 -2.73 28.33 19.56
C ALA A 401 -3.91 28.61 20.51
N ALA A 402 -4.23 27.65 21.40
CA ALA A 402 -5.25 27.76 22.46
C ALA A 402 -4.61 28.28 23.75
#